data_AF-A0A846AKF7-F1
#
_entry.id   AF-A0A846AKF7-F1
#
_cell.length_a   1.000
_cell.length_b   1.000
_cell.length_c   1.000
_cell.angle_alpha   90.00
_cell.angle_beta   90.00
_cell.angle_gamma   90.00
#
_symmetry.space_group_name_H-M   'P 1'
#
loop_
_entity.id
_entity.type
_entity.pdbx_description
1 polymer ?
#
loop_
_entity_poly.entity_id
_entity_poly.type
_entity_poly.pdbx_seq_one_letter_code
_entity_poly.pdbx_strand_id
1 'polypeptide(L)'
;MIPLNKRGMPEITAGSRGPEGTWNKNLRTGNTFIHVLRKTIDYNRDNGTSHPAVAVKVGDKKDYCHALKINGPCQIVYQPHQPNRSQAGGARLWIEVEPQHIVERVYFSDGDYGPPPEVVEQRAKIKRSKSQKKKSKKKGKKINT
;
A
#
# COMPACT_ATOMS: atom_id res chain seq x y z
N MET A 1 5.46 -34.86 12.11
CA MET A 1 6.07 -33.64 12.69
C MET A 1 6.68 -32.84 11.53
N ILE A 2 6.34 -31.57 11.36
CA ILE A 2 6.87 -30.74 10.26
C ILE A 2 8.26 -30.22 10.67
N PRO A 3 9.33 -30.39 9.87
CA PRO A 3 10.66 -29.88 10.22
C PRO A 3 10.67 -28.35 10.24
N LEU A 4 11.25 -27.76 11.28
CA LEU A 4 11.38 -26.31 11.45
C LEU A 4 12.86 -25.91 11.38
N ASN A 5 13.16 -24.77 10.77
CA ASN A 5 14.49 -24.18 10.76
C ASN A 5 14.84 -23.54 12.13
N LYS A 6 16.08 -23.02 12.27
CA LYS A 6 16.55 -22.30 13.48
C LYS A 6 15.69 -21.09 13.89
N ARG A 7 14.76 -20.65 13.04
CA ARG A 7 13.84 -19.52 13.27
C ARG A 7 12.40 -19.97 13.58
N GLY A 8 12.16 -21.28 13.78
CA GLY A 8 10.84 -21.83 14.07
C GLY A 8 9.87 -21.82 12.87
N MET A 9 10.36 -21.55 11.66
CA MET A 9 9.54 -21.61 10.44
C MET A 9 9.70 -22.98 9.76
N PRO A 10 8.67 -23.51 9.09
CA PRO A 10 8.78 -24.77 8.35
C PRO A 10 9.92 -24.70 7.35
N GLU A 11 10.76 -25.73 7.38
CA GLU A 11 11.89 -25.87 6.48
C GLU A 11 11.37 -26.34 5.11
N ILE A 12 11.29 -25.40 4.16
CA ILE A 12 10.79 -25.65 2.81
C ILE A 12 11.98 -25.92 1.89
N THR A 13 12.13 -27.18 1.46
CA THR A 13 13.06 -27.56 0.40
C THR A 13 12.40 -27.29 -0.96
N ALA A 14 13.05 -26.55 -1.85
CA ALA A 14 12.51 -26.27 -3.16
C ALA A 14 12.43 -27.56 -3.99
N GLY A 15 11.24 -27.87 -4.50
CA GLY A 15 11.05 -28.94 -5.48
C GLY A 15 11.56 -28.53 -6.87
N SER A 16 11.92 -29.50 -7.70
CA SER A 16 12.40 -29.26 -9.07
C SER A 16 11.29 -29.01 -10.10
N ARG A 17 10.03 -29.28 -9.75
CA ARG A 17 8.86 -29.12 -10.64
C ARG A 17 7.90 -28.08 -10.08
N GLY A 18 7.26 -27.35 -11.01
CA GLY A 18 6.26 -26.33 -10.70
C GLY A 18 6.84 -24.92 -10.56
N PRO A 19 5.96 -23.91 -10.47
CA PRO A 19 6.40 -22.53 -10.28
C PRO A 19 7.04 -22.35 -8.91
N GLU A 20 8.05 -21.50 -8.84
CA GLU A 20 8.70 -21.15 -7.57
C GLU A 20 7.67 -20.59 -6.58
N GLY A 21 7.77 -21.01 -5.32
CA GLY A 21 6.92 -20.50 -4.25
C GLY A 21 7.19 -19.01 -3.99
N THR A 22 6.14 -18.19 -4.07
CA THR A 22 6.20 -16.73 -3.85
C THR A 22 6.12 -16.32 -2.37
N TRP A 23 6.23 -17.29 -1.46
CA TRP A 23 6.14 -17.08 -0.02
C TRP A 23 7.26 -16.14 0.46
N ASN A 24 6.89 -15.12 1.22
CA ASN A 24 7.85 -14.16 1.75
C ASN A 24 8.64 -14.79 2.91
N LYS A 25 9.93 -15.11 2.67
CA LYS A 25 10.80 -15.79 3.63
C LYS A 25 11.54 -14.83 4.59
N ASN A 26 11.41 -13.52 4.35
CA ASN A 26 12.20 -12.51 5.04
C ASN A 26 11.37 -11.73 6.06
N LEU A 27 12.01 -11.42 7.18
CA LEU A 27 11.50 -10.44 8.14
C LEU A 27 11.39 -9.07 7.45
N ARG A 28 10.37 -8.31 7.84
CA ARG A 28 10.20 -6.94 7.36
C ARG A 28 11.38 -6.11 7.86
N THR A 29 11.98 -5.31 7.00
CA THR A 29 13.09 -4.42 7.36
C THR A 29 12.69 -2.95 7.33
N GLY A 30 11.64 -2.60 6.58
CA GLY A 30 11.14 -1.24 6.46
C GLY A 30 9.95 -0.95 7.37
N ASN A 31 9.89 0.29 7.86
CA ASN A 31 8.79 0.78 8.68
C ASN A 31 7.46 0.74 7.92
N THR A 32 6.37 0.56 8.66
CA THR A 32 5.01 0.63 8.14
C THR A 32 4.52 2.07 8.25
N PHE A 33 4.02 2.62 7.16
CA PHE A 33 3.42 3.94 7.13
C PHE A 33 1.91 3.81 6.98
N ILE A 34 1.16 4.38 7.92
CA ILE A 34 -0.29 4.35 7.92
C ILE A 34 -0.79 5.76 7.64
N HIS A 35 -1.71 5.85 6.69
CA HIS A 35 -2.33 7.08 6.23
C HIS A 35 -3.81 7.10 6.57
N VAL A 36 -4.28 8.26 7.03
CA VAL A 36 -5.70 8.55 7.15
C VAL A 36 -6.15 9.33 5.91
N LEU A 37 -7.09 8.76 5.16
CA LEU A 37 -7.56 9.32 3.89
C LEU A 37 -8.73 10.28 4.13
N ARG A 38 -8.41 11.53 4.46
CA ARG A 38 -9.42 12.58 4.73
C ARG A 38 -10.53 12.64 3.68
N LYS A 39 -10.17 12.65 2.40
CA LYS A 39 -11.14 12.76 1.30
C LYS A 39 -12.07 11.56 1.20
N THR A 40 -11.60 10.36 1.54
CA THR A 40 -12.45 9.17 1.63
C THR A 40 -13.42 9.27 2.82
N ILE A 41 -12.96 9.82 3.95
CA ILE A 41 -13.83 10.09 5.11
C ILE A 41 -14.93 11.09 4.72
N ASP A 42 -14.55 12.20 4.09
CA ASP A 42 -15.51 13.22 3.64
C ASP A 42 -16.51 12.63 2.63
N TYR A 43 -16.03 11.87 1.64
CA TYR A 43 -16.89 11.20 0.66
C TYR A 43 -17.86 10.20 1.31
N ASN A 44 -17.38 9.38 2.24
CA ASN A 44 -18.19 8.40 2.96
C ASN A 44 -19.32 9.09 3.74
N ARG A 45 -19.01 10.19 4.44
CA ARG A 45 -19.99 11.01 5.17
C ARG A 45 -21.04 11.58 4.21
N ASP A 46 -20.60 12.18 3.10
CA ASP A 46 -21.48 12.93 2.21
C ASP A 46 -22.37 12.01 1.34
N ASN A 47 -21.95 10.76 1.10
CA ASN A 47 -22.64 9.82 0.21
C ASN A 47 -23.21 8.59 0.93
N GLY A 48 -23.07 8.49 2.26
CA GLY A 48 -23.51 7.32 3.03
C GLY A 48 -22.79 6.02 2.64
N THR A 49 -21.55 6.11 2.18
CA THR A 49 -20.75 4.95 1.75
C THR A 49 -19.74 4.51 2.81
N SER A 50 -19.24 3.28 2.70
CA SER A 50 -18.34 2.67 3.69
C SER A 50 -17.01 2.24 3.07
N HIS A 51 -16.40 3.09 2.24
CA HIS A 51 -15.10 2.79 1.65
C HIS A 51 -13.97 2.79 2.71
N PRO A 52 -12.89 2.01 2.51
CA PRO A 52 -11.78 1.95 3.45
C PRO A 52 -11.04 3.29 3.54
N ALA A 53 -11.08 3.90 4.73
CA ALA A 53 -10.51 5.23 4.98
C ALA A 53 -9.06 5.21 5.47
N VAL A 54 -8.51 4.03 5.76
CA VAL A 54 -7.13 3.85 6.22
C VAL A 54 -6.31 3.18 5.14
N ALA A 55 -5.12 3.72 4.85
CA ALA A 55 -4.18 3.09 3.93
C ALA A 55 -2.88 2.70 4.62
N VAL A 56 -2.45 1.45 4.42
CA VAL A 56 -1.23 0.89 4.99
C VAL A 56 -0.21 0.72 3.89
N LYS A 57 0.93 1.40 4.02
CA LYS A 57 2.05 1.31 3.09
C LYS A 57 3.22 0.56 3.71
N VAL A 58 3.68 -0.46 3.00
CA VAL A 58 4.79 -1.33 3.38
C VAL A 58 5.72 -1.48 2.17
N GLY A 59 6.86 -0.78 2.20
CA GLY A 59 7.70 -0.66 1.01
C GLY A 59 6.88 -0.10 -0.16
N ASP A 60 6.79 -0.86 -1.26
CA ASP A 60 6.03 -0.48 -2.45
C ASP A 60 4.55 -0.91 -2.42
N LYS A 61 4.16 -1.77 -1.47
CA LYS A 61 2.79 -2.27 -1.35
C LYS A 61 1.95 -1.29 -0.56
N LYS A 62 0.71 -1.08 -1.00
CA LYS A 62 -0.28 -0.21 -0.36
C LYS A 62 -1.63 -0.90 -0.29
N ASP A 63 -2.08 -1.16 0.92
CA ASP A 63 -3.37 -1.79 1.24
C ASP A 63 -4.34 -0.73 1.79
N TYR A 64 -5.64 -0.96 1.67
CA TYR A 64 -6.68 -0.09 2.21
C TYR A 64 -7.54 -0.92 3.17
N CYS A 65 -7.93 -0.36 4.32
CA CYS A 65 -8.73 -1.04 5.34
C CYS A 65 -9.66 -0.06 6.07
N HIS A 66 -10.62 -0.59 6.82
CA HIS A 66 -11.59 0.20 7.59
C HIS A 66 -11.06 0.55 8.97
N ALA A 67 -10.37 -0.40 9.58
CA ALA A 67 -9.76 -0.26 10.89
C ALA A 67 -8.42 -0.99 10.93
N LEU A 68 -7.61 -0.65 11.94
CA LEU A 68 -6.27 -1.15 12.06
C LEU A 68 -5.91 -1.28 13.53
N LYS A 69 -5.35 -2.44 13.90
CA LYS A 69 -4.87 -2.72 15.26
C LYS A 69 -3.35 -2.84 15.23
N ILE A 70 -2.69 -2.05 16.05
CA ILE A 70 -1.22 -1.98 16.14
C ILE A 70 -0.81 -2.66 17.44
N ASN A 71 -0.08 -3.77 17.34
CA ASN A 71 0.41 -4.51 18.50
C ASN A 71 1.86 -4.07 18.77
N GLY A 72 2.02 -2.90 19.40
CA GLY A 72 3.33 -2.34 19.76
C GLY A 72 3.34 -0.80 19.77
N PRO A 73 4.50 -0.19 20.09
CA PRO A 73 4.69 1.25 19.98
C PRO A 73 4.48 1.71 18.54
N CYS A 74 3.89 2.90 18.41
CA CYS A 74 3.75 3.62 17.16
C CYS A 74 3.98 5.11 17.41
N GLN A 75 4.37 5.82 16.35
CA GLN A 75 4.58 7.25 16.40
C GLN A 75 3.66 7.95 15.41
N ILE A 76 2.96 8.99 15.86
CA ILE A 76 2.20 9.87 14.98
C ILE A 76 3.11 11.04 14.62
N VAL A 77 3.38 11.22 13.33
CA VAL A 77 4.31 12.23 12.83
C VAL A 77 3.55 13.24 12.00
N TYR A 78 3.63 14.51 12.41
CA TYR A 78 3.13 15.65 11.64
C TYR A 78 4.31 16.50 11.16
N GLN A 79 4.47 16.59 9.83
CA GLN A 79 5.48 17.42 9.19
C GLN A 79 4.83 18.31 8.13
N PRO A 80 4.48 19.57 8.49
CA PRO A 80 3.80 20.47 7.58
C PRO A 80 4.71 20.97 6.46
N HIS A 81 6.01 21.19 6.65
CA HIS A 81 6.85 21.84 5.62
C HIS A 81 7.68 20.84 4.81
N GLN A 82 7.95 19.66 5.37
CA GLN A 82 8.80 18.64 4.76
C GLN A 82 8.02 17.31 4.69
N PRO A 83 7.14 17.14 3.70
CA PRO A 83 6.36 15.91 3.59
C PRO A 83 7.27 14.73 3.23
N ASN A 84 7.02 13.58 3.84
CA ASN A 84 7.76 12.35 3.55
C ASN A 84 7.36 11.81 2.16
N ARG A 85 8.10 12.25 1.13
CA ARG A 85 7.79 11.96 -0.28
C ARG A 85 8.09 10.51 -0.68
N SER A 86 9.03 9.86 -0.02
CA SER A 86 9.46 8.49 -0.34
C SER A 86 8.53 7.46 0.30
N GLN A 87 8.51 7.43 1.63
CA GLN A 87 7.88 6.34 2.37
C GLN A 87 6.42 6.62 2.67
N ALA A 88 6.07 7.86 3.03
CA ALA A 88 4.70 8.28 3.30
C ALA A 88 3.95 8.83 2.05
N GLY A 89 4.54 8.70 0.85
CA GLY A 89 3.89 9.10 -0.41
C GLY A 89 3.49 10.57 -0.49
N GLY A 90 4.20 11.45 0.22
CA GLY A 90 3.93 12.89 0.27
C GLY A 90 2.90 13.30 1.33
N ALA A 91 2.52 12.40 2.23
CA ALA A 91 1.69 12.74 3.38
C ALA A 91 2.40 13.73 4.32
N ARG A 92 1.60 14.60 4.95
CA ARG A 92 2.05 15.55 5.98
C ARG A 92 1.77 15.05 7.39
N LEU A 93 0.83 14.12 7.53
CA LEU A 93 0.50 13.42 8.76
C LEU A 93 0.46 11.93 8.43
N TRP A 94 1.18 11.13 9.21
CA TRP A 94 1.14 9.68 9.11
C TRP A 94 1.42 9.05 10.48
N ILE A 95 1.11 7.76 10.59
CA ILE A 95 1.50 6.94 11.73
C ILE A 95 2.58 5.99 11.26
N GLU A 96 3.65 5.88 12.03
CA GLU A 96 4.81 5.05 11.75
C GLU A 96 4.91 3.92 12.76
N VAL A 97 5.16 2.71 12.26
CA VAL A 97 5.28 1.50 13.06
C VAL A 97 6.54 0.76 12.64
N GLU A 98 7.39 0.44 13.61
CA GLU A 98 8.62 -0.33 13.38
C GLU A 98 8.32 -1.73 12.81
N PRO A 99 9.25 -2.30 12.03
CA PRO A 99 9.01 -3.53 11.28
C PRO A 99 8.71 -4.75 12.14
N GLN A 100 9.21 -4.80 13.39
CA GLN A 100 8.95 -5.95 14.27
C GLN A 100 7.51 -6.01 14.80
N HIS A 101 6.75 -4.91 14.75
CA HIS A 101 5.41 -4.85 15.32
C HIS A 101 4.34 -5.24 14.30
N ILE A 102 3.35 -5.97 14.78
CA ILE A 102 2.27 -6.51 13.94
C ILE A 102 1.20 -5.44 13.75
N VAL A 103 0.77 -5.29 12.50
CA VAL A 103 -0.30 -4.39 12.07
C VAL A 103 -1.42 -5.22 11.45
N GLU A 104 -2.47 -5.45 12.22
CA GLU A 104 -3.66 -6.20 11.80
C GLU A 104 -4.63 -5.26 11.08
N ARG A 105 -5.03 -5.65 9.87
CA ARG A 105 -5.99 -4.91 9.05
C ARG A 105 -7.38 -5.47 9.30
N VAL A 106 -8.32 -4.60 9.63
CA VAL A 106 -9.70 -4.97 9.92
C VAL A 106 -10.62 -4.36 8.86
N TYR A 107 -11.57 -5.17 8.40
CA TYR A 107 -12.54 -4.82 7.37
C TYR A 107 -13.94 -5.03 7.95
N PHE A 108 -14.88 -4.13 7.64
CA PHE A 108 -16.23 -4.19 8.21
C PHE A 108 -17.16 -5.19 7.49
N SER A 109 -16.75 -5.72 6.33
CA SER A 109 -17.39 -6.89 5.71
C SER A 109 -16.41 -7.62 4.78
N ASP A 110 -16.79 -8.81 4.32
CA ASP A 110 -16.05 -9.61 3.31
C ASP A 110 -16.11 -9.00 1.89
N GLY A 111 -16.74 -7.83 1.74
CA GLY A 111 -16.95 -7.21 0.44
C GLY A 111 -15.65 -6.87 -0.28
N ASP A 112 -15.71 -6.97 -1.62
CA ASP A 112 -14.71 -6.46 -2.57
C ASP A 112 -14.62 -4.92 -2.48
N TYR A 113 -14.15 -4.40 -1.35
CA TYR A 113 -13.82 -3.00 -1.20
C TYR A 113 -12.57 -2.74 -2.02
N GLY A 114 -12.79 -2.50 -3.31
CA GLY A 114 -11.80 -1.92 -4.18
C GLY A 114 -11.22 -0.64 -3.57
N PRO A 115 -10.06 -0.18 -4.07
CA PRO A 115 -9.46 1.06 -3.61
C PRO A 115 -10.51 2.19 -3.66
N PRO A 116 -10.49 3.15 -2.71
CA PRO A 116 -11.47 4.22 -2.65
C PRO A 116 -11.64 4.91 -4.01
N PRO A 117 -12.86 5.38 -4.38
CA PRO A 117 -13.13 5.94 -5.70
C PRO A 117 -12.12 7.01 -6.14
N GLU A 118 -11.70 7.86 -5.21
CA GLU A 118 -10.68 8.88 -5.46
C GLU A 118 -9.35 8.27 -5.95
N VAL A 119 -8.92 7.14 -5.36
CA VAL A 119 -7.71 6.43 -5.76
C VAL A 119 -7.87 5.88 -7.19
N VAL A 120 -9.05 5.36 -7.52
CA VAL A 120 -9.36 4.85 -8.87
C VAL A 120 -9.29 5.98 -9.89
N GLU A 121 -9.92 7.13 -9.60
CA GLU A 121 -9.90 8.31 -10.47
C GLU A 121 -8.49 8.86 -10.67
N GLN A 122 -7.71 8.99 -9.59
CA GLN A 122 -6.32 9.44 -9.66
C GLN A 122 -5.49 8.51 -10.56
N ARG A 123 -5.64 7.18 -10.39
CA ARG A 123 -4.98 6.18 -11.24
C ARG A 123 -5.38 6.33 -12.70
N ALA A 124 -6.66 6.54 -13.00
CA ALA A 124 -7.17 6.74 -14.35
C ALA A 124 -6.60 8.02 -15.01
N LYS A 125 -6.54 9.14 -14.26
CA LYS A 125 -5.95 10.41 -14.72
C LYS A 125 -4.46 10.25 -15.07
N ILE A 126 -3.69 9.58 -14.20
CA ILE A 126 -2.26 9.29 -14.44
C ILE A 126 -2.06 8.40 -15.67
N LYS A 127 -2.92 7.40 -15.87
CA LYS A 127 -2.84 6.52 -17.05
C LYS A 127 -3.12 7.29 -18.34
N ARG A 128 -4.14 8.17 -18.34
CA ARG A 128 -4.44 9.06 -19.48
C ARG A 128 -3.28 9.99 -19.81
N SER A 129 -2.69 10.65 -18.82
CA SER A 129 -1.56 11.58 -19.06
C SER A 129 -0.31 10.88 -19.60
N LYS A 130 0.02 9.69 -19.07
CA LYS A 130 1.12 8.86 -19.61
C LYS A 130 0.87 8.44 -21.06
N SER A 131 -0.36 8.08 -21.41
CA SER A 131 -0.75 7.72 -22.78
C SER A 131 -0.59 8.90 -23.74
N GLN A 132 -1.07 10.09 -23.37
CA GLN A 132 -0.90 11.31 -24.17
C GLN A 132 0.58 11.66 -24.38
N LYS A 133 1.41 11.60 -23.33
CA LYS A 133 2.86 11.85 -23.42
C LYS A 133 3.58 10.83 -24.32
N LYS A 134 3.11 9.58 -24.35
CA LYS A 134 3.65 8.54 -25.25
C LYS A 134 3.24 8.80 -26.71
N LYS A 135 2.01 9.25 -26.95
CA LYS A 135 1.53 9.64 -28.30
C LYS A 135 2.30 10.85 -28.84
N SER A 136 2.53 11.89 -28.04
CA SER A 136 3.31 13.07 -28.47
C SER A 136 4.78 12.72 -28.78
N LYS A 137 5.43 11.90 -27.94
CA LYS A 137 6.79 11.39 -28.23
C LYS A 137 6.86 10.57 -29.52
N LYS A 138 5.87 9.71 -29.80
CA LYS A 138 5.79 8.95 -31.05
C LYS A 138 5.58 9.86 -32.27
N LYS A 139 4.80 10.93 -32.13
CA LYS A 139 4.54 11.90 -33.20
C LYS A 139 5.79 12.72 -33.51
N GLY A 140 6.51 13.20 -32.51
CA GLY A 140 7.80 13.89 -32.69
C GLY A 140 8.89 13.02 -33.34
N LYS A 141 8.92 11.71 -33.02
CA LYS A 141 9.88 10.79 -33.64
C LYS A 141 9.59 10.46 -35.10
N LYS A 142 8.32 10.57 -35.55
CA LYS A 142 7.91 10.38 -36.96
C LYS A 142 8.14 11.61 -37.84
N ILE A 143 8.37 12.79 -37.26
CA ILE A 143 8.62 14.04 -38.02
C ILE A 143 10.11 14.20 -38.33
N ASN A 144 10.99 13.51 -37.58
CA ASN A 144 12.45 13.54 -37.73
C ASN A 144 13.01 12.29 -38.45
N THR A 145 12.22 11.65 -39.32
CA THR A 145 12.63 10.52 -40.19
C THR A 145 11.98 10.74 -41.54
#